data_AF-A0A329MAG4-F1
#
_entry.id   AF-A0A329MAG4-F1
#
_cell.length_a   1.000
_cell.length_b   1.000
_cell.length_c   1.000
_cell.angle_alpha   90.00
_cell.angle_beta   90.00
_cell.angle_gamma   90.00
#
_symmetry.space_group_name_H-M   'P 1'
#
loop_
_entity.id
_entity.type
_entity.pdbx_description
1 polymer ?
#
loop_
_entity_poly.entity_id
_entity_poly.type
_entity_poly.pdbx_seq_one_letter_code
_entity_poly.pdbx_strand_id
1 'polypeptide(L)'
;MASVTDFRRAARDVSNWGRWGDDDELGTLNFITSEKVAQAASLVRHGKVFPLGVDFGSSGPQGAFGFRHNPIHVMTVDGGDAGTLARYGPDWDRNPTAAQMGPYFVDNLFRFNDDMIIMPLQAATQWDALSHVYYDDTLYNGIPAGSVTSLGARHLGIEKVDGKGITSRGVLLDLVRHRGAEVFLEHGRPITPEELDDVVRSQGVAIGRGDILLIRTGWWTRFLQTGNKTEPYSGLDWRCAQWLHDHEIAAVASDNLQVEDPVSGVEGVFLPFHLLTLRDMGLMLGEYWDLTALAADCAADGVYEFQLIAPPLRFVGAVGSPVNPIAIK
;
A
#
# COMPACT_ATOMS: atom_id res chain seq x y z
N MET A 1 11.95 1.37 26.06
CA MET A 1 11.07 0.39 25.43
C MET A 1 9.92 0.09 26.38
N ALA A 2 8.72 -0.07 25.84
CA ALA A 2 7.54 -0.53 26.56
C ALA A 2 7.57 -2.05 26.73
N SER A 3 6.81 -2.56 27.70
CA SER A 3 6.71 -4.01 27.94
C SER A 3 5.67 -4.65 27.02
N VAL A 4 5.72 -5.98 26.89
CA VAL A 4 4.65 -6.75 26.24
C VAL A 4 3.30 -6.49 26.91
N THR A 5 3.26 -6.27 28.23
CA THR A 5 2.03 -5.93 28.96
C THR A 5 1.41 -4.62 28.47
N ASP A 6 2.24 -3.62 28.15
CA ASP A 6 1.78 -2.34 27.60
C ASP A 6 1.21 -2.50 26.19
N PHE A 7 1.90 -3.28 25.35
CA PHE A 7 1.41 -3.64 24.03
C PHE A 7 0.07 -4.37 24.10
N ARG A 8 -0.08 -5.35 25.02
CA ARG A 8 -1.33 -6.09 25.23
C ARG A 8 -2.48 -5.21 25.72
N ARG A 9 -2.18 -4.14 26.46
CA ARG A 9 -3.18 -3.15 26.86
C ARG A 9 -3.65 -2.36 25.64
N ALA A 10 -2.72 -1.80 24.88
CA ALA A 10 -3.06 -1.08 23.66
C ALA A 10 -3.83 -1.94 22.64
N ALA A 11 -3.46 -3.21 22.48
CA ALA A 11 -4.19 -4.16 21.63
C ALA A 11 -5.68 -4.26 21.98
N ARG A 12 -6.02 -4.27 23.28
CA ARG A 12 -7.41 -4.25 23.73
C ARG A 12 -8.07 -2.90 23.49
N ASP A 13 -7.35 -1.82 23.75
CA ASP A 13 -7.89 -0.46 23.66
C ASP A 13 -8.19 -0.05 22.21
N VAL A 14 -7.39 -0.51 21.25
CA VAL A 14 -7.58 -0.24 19.81
C VAL A 14 -8.40 -1.30 19.07
N SER A 15 -8.88 -2.34 19.75
CA SER A 15 -9.57 -3.43 19.09
C SER A 15 -10.92 -2.97 18.52
N ASN A 16 -11.19 -3.31 17.26
CA ASN A 16 -12.50 -3.14 16.63
C ASN A 16 -13.20 -4.48 16.37
N TRP A 17 -12.83 -5.55 17.08
CA TRP A 17 -13.48 -6.85 16.92
C TRP A 17 -14.96 -6.76 17.35
N GLY A 18 -15.84 -7.35 16.55
CA GLY A 18 -17.30 -7.29 16.74
C GLY A 18 -17.94 -5.92 16.45
N ARG A 19 -17.16 -4.87 16.18
CA ARG A 19 -17.68 -3.50 15.99
C ARG A 19 -18.66 -3.39 14.83
N TRP A 20 -18.42 -4.15 13.75
CA TRP A 20 -19.28 -4.21 12.56
C TRP A 20 -19.95 -5.57 12.38
N GLY A 21 -19.98 -6.40 13.43
CA GLY A 21 -20.49 -7.76 13.42
C GLY A 21 -19.38 -8.82 13.34
N ASP A 22 -19.72 -10.03 13.77
CA ASP A 22 -18.76 -11.14 13.91
C ASP A 22 -18.27 -11.72 12.56
N ASP A 23 -19.01 -11.44 11.49
CA ASP A 23 -18.67 -11.84 10.11
C ASP A 23 -17.98 -10.72 9.32
N ASP A 24 -17.64 -9.59 9.95
CA ASP A 24 -16.98 -8.48 9.25
C ASP A 24 -15.57 -8.86 8.79
N GLU A 25 -15.29 -8.56 7.52
CA GLU A 25 -14.00 -8.76 6.86
C GLU A 25 -13.43 -7.46 6.26
N LEU A 26 -14.06 -6.31 6.54
CA LEU A 26 -13.66 -5.00 6.00
C LEU A 26 -12.87 -4.15 7.00
N GLY A 27 -13.09 -4.33 8.30
CA GLY A 27 -12.47 -3.55 9.35
C GLY A 27 -12.77 -2.06 9.23
N THR A 28 -11.76 -1.22 9.42
CA THR A 28 -11.90 0.24 9.43
C THR A 28 -12.36 0.83 8.09
N LEU A 29 -12.30 0.09 6.99
CA LEU A 29 -12.89 0.52 5.72
C LEU A 29 -14.42 0.66 5.79
N ASN A 30 -15.07 0.11 6.83
CA ASN A 30 -16.47 0.40 7.14
C ASN A 30 -16.72 1.88 7.48
N PHE A 31 -15.70 2.65 7.85
CA PHE A 31 -15.81 4.10 8.02
C PHE A 31 -15.94 4.87 6.69
N ILE A 32 -15.60 4.23 5.56
CA ILE A 32 -15.84 4.79 4.23
C ILE A 32 -17.31 4.55 3.88
N THR A 33 -18.15 5.54 4.15
CA THR A 33 -19.57 5.58 3.79
C THR A 33 -19.79 6.30 2.46
N SER A 34 -20.99 6.18 1.87
CA SER A 34 -21.36 6.93 0.66
C SER A 34 -21.23 8.44 0.84
N GLU A 35 -21.57 8.96 2.02
CA GLU A 35 -21.45 10.39 2.37
C GLU A 35 -19.97 10.80 2.40
N LYS A 36 -19.09 9.93 2.91
CA LYS A 36 -17.65 10.18 2.93
C LYS A 36 -17.06 10.21 1.53
N VAL A 37 -17.48 9.31 0.64
CA VAL A 37 -17.09 9.33 -0.78
C VAL A 37 -17.57 10.62 -1.46
N ALA A 38 -18.81 11.03 -1.22
CA ALA A 38 -19.35 12.28 -1.76
C ALA A 38 -18.61 13.52 -1.23
N GLN A 39 -18.26 13.53 0.08
CA GLN A 39 -17.41 14.56 0.67
C GLN A 39 -16.07 14.63 -0.04
N ALA A 40 -15.40 13.49 -0.24
CA ALA A 40 -14.12 13.43 -0.93
C ALA A 40 -14.20 13.95 -2.37
N ALA A 41 -15.21 13.52 -3.14
CA ALA A 41 -15.44 14.00 -4.50
C ALA A 41 -15.66 15.52 -4.56
N SER A 42 -16.25 16.11 -3.52
CA SER A 42 -16.44 17.56 -3.45
C SER A 42 -15.15 18.37 -3.27
N LEU A 43 -14.03 17.73 -2.93
CA LEU A 43 -12.72 18.37 -2.82
C LEU A 43 -12.05 18.61 -4.17
N VAL A 44 -12.49 17.93 -5.22
CA VAL A 44 -11.96 18.12 -6.57
C VAL A 44 -12.44 19.47 -7.12
N ARG A 45 -11.54 20.45 -7.15
CA ARG A 45 -11.79 21.83 -7.64
C ARG A 45 -11.00 22.15 -8.89
N HIS A 46 -9.77 21.65 -8.98
CA HIS A 46 -8.86 22.00 -10.08
C HIS A 46 -8.67 20.88 -11.10
N GLY A 47 -9.03 19.64 -10.76
CA GLY A 47 -8.82 18.47 -11.59
C GLY A 47 -7.34 18.08 -11.71
N LYS A 48 -6.50 18.48 -10.73
CA LYS A 48 -5.09 18.06 -10.70
C LYS A 48 -5.04 16.61 -10.25
N VAL A 49 -4.35 15.77 -11.02
CA VAL A 49 -4.27 14.33 -10.80
C VAL A 49 -2.82 13.96 -10.47
N PHE A 50 -2.63 13.24 -9.37
CA PHE A 50 -1.33 12.78 -8.89
C PHE A 50 -1.36 11.25 -8.75
N PRO A 51 -0.72 10.51 -9.67
CA PRO A 51 -0.41 9.10 -9.46
C PRO A 51 0.59 8.99 -8.30
N LEU A 52 0.32 8.09 -7.37
CA LEU A 52 1.14 7.85 -6.18
C LEU A 52 1.80 6.46 -6.21
N GLY A 53 1.67 5.74 -7.33
CA GLY A 53 2.36 4.48 -7.58
C GLY A 53 3.81 4.71 -8.00
N VAL A 54 4.68 3.81 -7.56
CA VAL A 54 6.07 3.73 -8.01
C VAL A 54 6.21 2.73 -9.15
N ASP A 55 7.38 2.73 -9.79
CA ASP A 55 7.69 1.78 -10.85
C ASP A 55 7.80 0.34 -10.32
N PHE A 56 7.04 -0.57 -10.94
CA PHE A 56 7.14 -2.01 -10.72
C PHE A 56 8.22 -2.60 -11.64
N GLY A 57 9.49 -2.43 -11.26
CA GLY A 57 10.63 -2.87 -12.08
C GLY A 57 11.74 -3.56 -11.30
N SER A 58 12.70 -4.12 -12.03
CA SER A 58 13.86 -4.84 -11.47
C SER A 58 14.78 -3.96 -10.61
N SER A 59 14.71 -2.63 -10.76
CA SER A 59 15.40 -1.61 -9.96
C SER A 59 14.65 -1.20 -8.70
N GLY A 60 13.52 -1.84 -8.37
CA GLY A 60 12.71 -1.53 -7.19
C GLY A 60 13.40 -1.74 -5.84
N PRO A 61 12.68 -1.45 -4.73
CA PRO A 61 13.25 -1.42 -3.38
C PRO A 61 13.51 -2.80 -2.75
N GLN A 62 13.06 -3.90 -3.37
CA GLN A 62 13.14 -5.24 -2.76
C GLN A 62 14.53 -5.87 -2.85
N GLY A 63 14.77 -6.84 -1.96
CA GLY A 63 15.98 -7.67 -1.92
C GLY A 63 16.87 -7.43 -0.71
N ALA A 64 16.66 -6.35 0.05
CA ALA A 64 17.44 -6.03 1.25
C ALA A 64 17.35 -7.13 2.33
N PHE A 65 16.15 -7.70 2.53
CA PHE A 65 15.89 -8.70 3.57
C PHE A 65 15.89 -10.15 3.04
N GLY A 66 16.14 -10.37 1.74
CA GLY A 66 16.23 -11.70 1.13
C GLY A 66 14.91 -12.48 0.96
N PHE A 67 13.80 -12.03 1.56
CA PHE A 67 12.49 -12.72 1.46
C PHE A 67 11.70 -12.40 0.19
N ARG A 68 11.81 -11.17 -0.31
CA ARG A 68 11.08 -10.65 -1.48
C ARG A 68 12.07 -10.24 -2.56
N HIS A 69 11.69 -10.45 -3.83
CA HIS A 69 12.44 -9.98 -4.99
C HIS A 69 11.69 -8.85 -5.70
N ASN A 70 12.41 -8.05 -6.49
CA ASN A 70 11.80 -7.03 -7.34
C ASN A 70 10.96 -7.68 -8.45
N PRO A 71 9.92 -6.99 -8.97
CA PRO A 71 9.14 -7.49 -10.09
C PRO A 71 10.02 -7.90 -11.28
N ILE A 72 9.71 -9.05 -11.86
CA ILE A 72 10.35 -9.58 -13.06
C ILE A 72 9.35 -9.44 -14.21
N HIS A 73 9.63 -8.54 -15.15
CA HIS A 73 8.86 -8.37 -16.37
C HIS A 73 9.49 -9.18 -17.49
N VAL A 74 8.67 -9.92 -18.24
CA VAL A 74 9.09 -10.79 -19.34
C VAL A 74 8.15 -10.58 -20.51
N MET A 75 8.69 -10.31 -21.69
CA MET A 75 7.91 -10.34 -22.93
C MET A 75 7.59 -11.78 -23.31
N THR A 76 6.32 -12.08 -23.59
CA THR A 76 5.88 -13.37 -24.15
C THR A 76 5.83 -13.32 -25.68
N VAL A 77 5.61 -12.14 -26.24
CA VAL A 77 5.76 -11.83 -27.67
C VAL A 77 6.38 -10.46 -27.81
N ASP A 78 7.46 -10.35 -28.58
CA ASP A 78 8.12 -9.08 -28.87
C ASP A 78 8.32 -8.82 -30.37
N GLY A 79 8.59 -7.56 -30.73
CA GLY A 79 8.71 -7.15 -32.13
C GLY A 79 9.81 -7.88 -32.94
N GLY A 80 10.79 -8.49 -32.28
CA GLY A 80 11.82 -9.32 -32.89
C GLY A 80 11.34 -10.69 -33.35
N ASP A 81 10.22 -11.18 -32.80
CA ASP A 81 9.68 -12.51 -33.11
C ASP A 81 9.19 -12.62 -34.55
N ALA A 82 8.64 -11.54 -35.11
CA ALA A 82 8.13 -11.48 -36.47
C ALA A 82 9.14 -11.96 -37.52
N GLY A 83 10.41 -11.59 -37.37
CA GLY A 83 11.50 -12.02 -38.25
C GLY A 83 12.22 -13.29 -37.78
N THR A 84 12.28 -13.50 -36.46
CA THR A 84 13.08 -14.57 -35.85
C THR A 84 12.34 -15.91 -35.83
N LEU A 85 11.07 -15.93 -35.40
CA LEU A 85 10.25 -17.15 -35.41
C LEU A 85 9.98 -17.64 -36.83
N ALA A 86 9.78 -16.74 -37.79
CA ALA A 86 9.63 -17.09 -39.20
C ALA A 86 10.87 -17.84 -39.75
N ARG A 87 12.06 -17.54 -39.22
CA ARG A 87 13.32 -18.08 -39.70
C ARG A 87 13.82 -19.29 -38.90
N TYR A 88 13.51 -19.34 -37.60
CA TYR A 88 14.10 -20.28 -36.65
C TYR A 88 13.08 -20.96 -35.73
N GLY A 89 11.78 -20.73 -35.92
CA GLY A 89 10.71 -21.33 -35.14
C GLY A 89 10.63 -22.86 -35.31
N PRO A 90 10.08 -23.57 -34.32
CA PRO A 90 10.07 -25.03 -34.32
C PRO A 90 9.07 -25.63 -35.33
N ASP A 91 9.41 -26.81 -35.88
CA ASP A 91 8.66 -27.43 -36.99
C ASP A 91 7.23 -27.89 -36.65
N TRP A 92 6.83 -27.94 -35.36
CA TRP A 92 5.48 -28.35 -34.95
C TRP A 92 4.42 -27.26 -35.18
N ASP A 93 4.86 -26.02 -35.46
CA ASP A 93 4.05 -24.93 -36.01
C ASP A 93 3.64 -25.16 -37.47
N ARG A 94 3.97 -26.32 -38.05
CA ARG A 94 3.60 -26.74 -39.41
C ARG A 94 2.39 -27.67 -39.45
N ASN A 95 1.60 -27.75 -38.38
CA ASN A 95 0.29 -28.39 -38.47
C ASN A 95 -0.64 -27.55 -39.40
N PRO A 96 -1.72 -28.13 -39.95
CA PRO A 96 -2.57 -27.44 -40.93
C PRO A 96 -3.18 -26.13 -40.41
N THR A 97 -3.50 -26.05 -39.12
CA THR A 97 -4.05 -24.86 -38.45
C THR A 97 -2.98 -23.77 -38.30
N ALA A 98 -1.78 -24.15 -37.89
CA ALA A 98 -0.66 -23.23 -37.73
C ALA A 98 -0.13 -22.75 -39.09
N ALA A 99 -0.22 -23.54 -40.15
CA ALA A 99 0.07 -23.11 -41.52
C ALA A 99 -0.96 -22.08 -42.06
N GLN A 100 -2.23 -22.17 -41.63
CA GLN A 100 -3.25 -21.16 -41.95
C GLN A 100 -3.08 -19.86 -41.15
N MET A 101 -2.62 -19.97 -39.89
CA MET A 101 -2.47 -18.82 -39.00
C MET A 101 -1.11 -18.12 -39.13
N GLY A 102 -0.04 -18.85 -39.45
CA GLY A 102 1.34 -18.37 -39.51
C GLY A 102 1.58 -17.11 -40.35
N PRO A 103 0.98 -16.97 -41.56
CA PRO A 103 1.09 -15.73 -42.34
C PRO A 103 0.55 -14.49 -41.62
N TYR A 104 -0.44 -14.64 -40.73
CA TYR A 104 -0.97 -13.52 -39.94
C TYR A 104 0.01 -13.01 -38.88
N PHE A 105 1.04 -13.79 -38.53
CA PHE A 105 2.08 -13.41 -37.56
C PHE A 105 3.38 -12.96 -38.24
N VAL A 106 3.58 -13.30 -39.52
CA VAL A 106 4.81 -13.01 -40.28
C VAL A 106 4.61 -11.92 -41.34
N ASP A 107 3.54 -11.97 -42.14
CA ASP A 107 3.28 -11.08 -43.28
C ASP A 107 1.90 -10.40 -43.16
N ASN A 108 1.62 -9.85 -41.99
CA ASN A 108 0.40 -9.12 -41.69
C ASN A 108 0.69 -7.69 -41.24
N LEU A 109 -0.28 -6.79 -41.47
CA LEU A 109 -0.30 -5.45 -40.89
C LEU A 109 -0.46 -5.51 -39.37
N PHE A 110 -1.18 -6.51 -38.85
CA PHE A 110 -1.37 -6.69 -37.42
C PHE A 110 -0.09 -7.23 -36.77
N ARG A 111 0.44 -6.48 -35.82
CA ARG A 111 1.53 -6.86 -34.91
C ARG A 111 1.06 -6.57 -33.49
N PHE A 112 1.46 -7.42 -32.56
CA PHE A 112 1.17 -7.24 -31.14
C PHE A 112 2.39 -7.63 -30.33
N ASN A 113 2.47 -7.07 -29.13
CA ASN A 113 3.41 -7.50 -28.10
C ASN A 113 2.55 -7.98 -26.93
N ASP A 114 3.08 -8.94 -26.19
CA ASP A 114 2.40 -9.50 -25.03
C ASP A 114 3.47 -9.77 -23.96
N ASP A 115 3.07 -9.73 -22.69
CA ASP A 115 4.01 -9.82 -21.58
C ASP A 115 3.43 -10.46 -20.32
N MET A 116 4.31 -10.76 -19.37
CA MET A 116 3.97 -11.30 -18.06
C MET A 116 4.83 -10.66 -16.97
N ILE A 117 4.30 -10.66 -15.75
CA ILE A 117 5.01 -10.21 -14.55
C ILE A 117 5.00 -11.31 -13.50
N ILE A 118 6.17 -11.59 -12.92
CA ILE A 118 6.34 -12.43 -11.73
C ILE A 118 6.80 -11.52 -10.59
N MET A 119 5.99 -11.38 -9.56
CA MET A 119 6.31 -10.51 -8.41
C MET A 119 5.64 -10.98 -7.12
N PRO A 120 6.25 -10.70 -5.95
CA PRO A 120 5.52 -10.61 -4.70
C PRO A 120 4.42 -9.54 -4.82
N LEU A 121 3.24 -9.77 -4.23
CA LEU A 121 2.20 -8.73 -4.19
C LEU A 121 2.61 -7.55 -3.30
N GLN A 122 3.57 -7.79 -2.41
CA GLN A 122 4.20 -6.79 -1.54
C GLN A 122 5.54 -6.28 -2.09
N ALA A 123 5.67 -6.14 -3.41
CA ALA A 123 6.93 -5.79 -4.06
C ALA A 123 7.21 -4.28 -4.19
N ALA A 124 6.18 -3.44 -4.22
CA ALA A 124 6.31 -2.00 -4.41
C ALA A 124 5.05 -1.30 -3.86
N THR A 125 4.55 -0.22 -4.47
CA THR A 125 3.34 0.46 -3.98
C THR A 125 2.19 -0.51 -3.78
N GLN A 126 1.69 -0.64 -2.55
CA GLN A 126 0.78 -1.73 -2.21
C GLN A 126 -0.25 -1.32 -1.17
N TRP A 127 -1.24 -2.21 -1.00
CA TRP A 127 -2.02 -2.39 0.21
C TRP A 127 -1.74 -3.76 0.81
N ASP A 128 -1.56 -3.81 2.12
CA ASP A 128 -1.62 -5.02 2.92
C ASP A 128 -3.06 -5.30 3.35
N ALA A 129 -3.51 -6.53 3.08
CA ALA A 129 -4.81 -6.98 3.53
C ALA A 129 -4.79 -7.31 5.02
N LEU A 130 -5.96 -7.39 5.66
CA LEU A 130 -6.08 -7.80 7.07
C LEU A 130 -5.61 -9.25 7.31
N SER A 131 -5.42 -10.03 6.25
CA SER A 131 -4.79 -11.34 6.30
C SER A 131 -3.26 -11.36 6.25
N HIS A 132 -2.60 -10.20 6.16
CA HIS A 132 -1.14 -10.14 5.94
C HIS A 132 -0.33 -10.54 7.18
N VAL A 133 -0.72 -10.04 8.35
CA VAL A 133 0.03 -10.16 9.61
C VAL A 133 -0.91 -10.59 10.73
N TYR A 134 -0.43 -11.46 11.62
CA TYR A 134 -1.21 -11.96 12.75
C TYR A 134 -0.30 -12.28 13.96
N TYR A 135 -0.91 -12.44 15.13
CA TYR A 135 -0.29 -12.99 16.33
C TYR A 135 -1.32 -13.78 17.15
N ASP A 136 -0.88 -14.63 18.08
CA ASP A 136 -1.73 -15.55 18.84
C ASP A 136 -2.71 -16.35 17.96
N ASP A 137 -2.21 -16.84 16.81
CA ASP A 137 -2.94 -17.68 15.87
C ASP A 137 -4.30 -17.12 15.40
N THR A 138 -4.46 -15.80 15.44
CA THR A 138 -5.71 -15.10 15.11
C THR A 138 -5.44 -13.83 14.31
N LEU A 139 -6.28 -13.60 13.30
CA LEU A 139 -6.32 -12.39 12.48
C LEU A 139 -7.41 -11.44 13.00
N TYR A 140 -7.71 -10.40 12.24
CA TYR A 140 -8.82 -9.49 12.53
C TYR A 140 -10.14 -10.23 12.81
N ASN A 141 -10.91 -9.70 13.75
CA ASN A 141 -12.21 -10.20 14.18
C ASN A 141 -12.21 -11.62 14.75
N GLY A 142 -11.06 -12.07 15.29
CA GLY A 142 -10.94 -13.41 15.89
C GLY A 142 -10.86 -14.56 14.88
N ILE A 143 -10.69 -14.23 13.59
CA ILE A 143 -10.59 -15.23 12.52
C ILE A 143 -9.32 -16.07 12.74
N PRO A 144 -9.38 -17.41 12.69
CA PRO A 144 -8.19 -18.24 12.93
C PRO A 144 -7.12 -18.04 11.84
N ALA A 145 -5.85 -17.87 12.23
CA ALA A 145 -4.72 -17.74 11.30
C ALA A 145 -4.63 -18.89 10.28
N GLY A 146 -5.06 -20.09 10.69
CA GLY A 146 -5.15 -21.27 9.83
C GLY A 146 -6.16 -21.18 8.68
N SER A 147 -6.97 -20.10 8.58
CA SER A 147 -7.80 -19.82 7.40
C SER A 147 -6.99 -19.30 6.21
N VAL A 148 -5.72 -18.93 6.43
CA VAL A 148 -4.75 -18.58 5.39
C VAL A 148 -3.85 -19.78 5.16
N THR A 149 -3.89 -20.34 3.95
CA THR A 149 -3.14 -21.56 3.60
C THR A 149 -2.41 -21.36 2.26
N SER A 150 -1.72 -22.39 1.78
CA SER A 150 -1.15 -22.38 0.43
C SER A 150 -2.21 -22.29 -0.68
N LEU A 151 -3.50 -22.47 -0.37
CA LEU A 151 -4.61 -22.25 -1.30
C LEU A 151 -5.14 -20.80 -1.26
N GLY A 152 -4.54 -19.94 -0.43
CA GLY A 152 -4.93 -18.54 -0.24
C GLY A 152 -5.62 -18.27 1.10
N ALA A 153 -5.93 -16.99 1.32
CA ALA A 153 -6.70 -16.46 2.44
C ALA A 153 -8.20 -16.67 2.20
N ARG A 154 -8.83 -17.59 2.92
CA ARG A 154 -10.27 -17.83 2.80
C ARG A 154 -11.11 -16.64 3.29
N HIS A 155 -10.60 -16.01 4.35
CA HIS A 155 -11.12 -14.80 4.94
C HIS A 155 -10.07 -13.70 4.89
N LEU A 156 -10.50 -12.45 4.93
CA LEU A 156 -9.67 -11.25 4.99
C LEU A 156 -8.73 -11.09 3.78
N GLY A 157 -9.00 -11.82 2.69
CA GLY A 157 -8.29 -11.67 1.42
C GLY A 157 -8.55 -10.29 0.82
N ILE A 158 -7.61 -9.80 0.02
CA ILE A 158 -7.69 -8.44 -0.55
C ILE A 158 -8.92 -8.25 -1.44
N GLU A 159 -9.47 -9.31 -2.03
CA GLU A 159 -10.68 -9.22 -2.84
C GLU A 159 -11.93 -8.85 -2.04
N LYS A 160 -11.91 -9.03 -0.71
CA LYS A 160 -13.04 -8.69 0.18
C LYS A 160 -13.31 -7.19 0.21
N VAL A 161 -12.28 -6.37 0.05
CA VAL A 161 -12.38 -4.91 0.17
C VAL A 161 -12.66 -4.21 -1.16
N ASP A 162 -12.70 -4.93 -2.29
CA ASP A 162 -12.98 -4.39 -3.63
C ASP A 162 -14.29 -3.61 -3.69
N GLY A 163 -15.31 -4.04 -2.95
CA GLY A 163 -16.61 -3.36 -2.89
C GLY A 163 -16.56 -1.92 -2.37
N LYS A 164 -15.47 -1.52 -1.69
CA LYS A 164 -15.23 -0.14 -1.26
C LYS A 164 -14.50 0.70 -2.32
N GLY A 165 -13.90 0.06 -3.33
CA GLY A 165 -13.01 0.69 -4.32
C GLY A 165 -11.87 1.50 -3.69
N ILE A 166 -11.64 1.33 -2.38
CA ILE A 166 -10.87 2.18 -1.46
C ILE A 166 -10.84 3.63 -1.97
N THR A 167 -12.03 4.24 -2.00
CA THR A 167 -12.22 5.62 -2.44
C THR A 167 -12.71 6.44 -1.26
N SER A 168 -11.96 7.46 -0.84
CA SER A 168 -12.32 8.30 0.31
C SER A 168 -11.61 9.66 0.24
N ARG A 169 -11.74 10.45 1.30
CA ARG A 169 -10.92 11.65 1.51
C ARG A 169 -9.52 11.21 1.94
N GLY A 170 -8.53 11.56 1.14
CA GLY A 170 -7.13 11.45 1.51
C GLY A 170 -6.66 12.71 2.22
N VAL A 171 -5.81 12.55 3.24
CA VAL A 171 -5.13 13.67 3.91
C VAL A 171 -3.63 13.38 3.94
N LEU A 172 -2.84 14.27 3.33
CA LEU A 172 -1.38 14.20 3.40
C LEU A 172 -0.89 14.84 4.69
N LEU A 173 -0.08 14.13 5.47
CA LEU A 173 0.72 14.67 6.58
C LEU A 173 2.19 14.67 6.16
N ASP A 174 2.75 15.85 5.91
CA ASP A 174 4.12 16.04 5.44
C ASP A 174 5.11 16.25 6.59
N LEU A 175 5.58 15.14 7.16
CA LEU A 175 6.49 15.16 8.31
C LEU A 175 7.90 15.63 7.92
N VAL A 176 8.31 15.45 6.66
CA VAL A 176 9.58 15.99 6.16
C VAL A 176 9.57 17.51 6.27
N ARG A 177 8.52 18.17 5.76
CA ARG A 177 8.38 19.63 5.87
C ARG A 177 8.15 20.07 7.31
N HIS A 178 7.32 19.34 8.07
CA HIS A 178 7.05 19.65 9.47
C HIS A 178 8.33 19.68 10.32
N ARG A 179 9.22 18.69 10.14
CA ARG A 179 10.52 18.62 10.85
C ARG A 179 11.60 19.53 10.25
N GLY A 180 11.32 20.22 9.14
CA GLY A 180 12.34 21.01 8.42
C GLY A 180 13.45 20.17 7.80
N ALA A 181 13.19 18.89 7.54
CA ALA A 181 14.14 17.99 6.88
C ALA A 181 14.22 18.30 5.38
N GLU A 182 15.40 18.11 4.78
CA GLU A 182 15.62 18.42 3.36
C GLU A 182 15.00 17.37 2.44
N VAL A 183 15.22 16.08 2.72
CA VAL A 183 14.80 14.98 1.84
C VAL A 183 13.90 13.98 2.57
N PHE A 184 14.35 13.46 3.71
CA PHE A 184 13.68 12.36 4.42
C PHE A 184 13.92 12.41 5.93
N LEU A 185 13.17 11.59 6.66
CA LEU A 185 13.30 11.45 8.11
C LEU A 185 14.39 10.46 8.47
N GLU A 186 15.50 10.97 8.99
CA GLU A 186 16.60 10.15 9.50
C GLU A 186 16.15 9.25 10.64
N HIS A 187 16.84 8.12 10.80
CA HIS A 187 16.60 7.17 11.87
C HIS A 187 16.79 7.77 13.27
N GLY A 188 16.07 7.23 14.27
CA GLY A 188 16.27 7.53 15.68
C GLY A 188 15.27 8.52 16.28
N ARG A 189 14.30 9.02 15.50
CA ARG A 189 13.18 9.85 16.00
C ARG A 189 11.85 9.36 15.41
N PRO A 190 11.25 8.31 16.00
CA PRO A 190 9.93 7.83 15.59
C PRO A 190 8.88 8.96 15.58
N ILE A 191 7.93 8.89 14.66
CA ILE A 191 6.81 9.84 14.57
C ILE A 191 5.80 9.49 15.66
N THR A 192 5.54 10.40 16.60
CA THR A 192 4.68 10.14 17.76
C THR A 192 3.25 10.63 17.55
N PRO A 193 2.27 10.17 18.35
CA PRO A 193 0.90 10.69 18.29
C PRO A 193 0.81 12.21 18.41
N GLU A 194 1.58 12.80 19.31
CA GLU A 194 1.60 14.25 19.54
C GLU A 194 2.13 14.99 18.31
N GLU A 195 3.10 14.41 17.60
CA GLU A 195 3.61 14.97 16.35
C GLU A 195 2.57 14.91 15.23
N LEU A 196 1.70 13.89 15.21
CA LEU A 196 0.56 13.84 14.29
C LEU A 196 -0.39 15.01 14.54
N ASP A 197 -0.69 15.33 15.81
CA ASP A 197 -1.49 16.52 16.14
C ASP A 197 -0.78 17.82 15.74
N ASP A 198 0.54 17.90 15.94
CA ASP A 198 1.35 19.07 15.59
C ASP A 198 1.35 19.32 14.07
N VAL A 199 1.53 18.28 13.25
CA VAL A 199 1.52 18.42 11.78
C VAL A 199 0.12 18.77 11.27
N VAL A 200 -0.94 18.16 11.81
CA VAL A 200 -2.34 18.49 11.50
C VAL A 200 -2.62 19.97 11.75
N ARG A 201 -2.22 20.49 12.91
CA ARG A 201 -2.37 21.93 13.24
C ARG A 201 -1.53 22.81 12.32
N SER A 202 -0.28 22.43 12.05
CA SER A 202 0.62 23.24 11.22
C SER A 202 0.17 23.36 9.76
N GLN A 203 -0.45 22.31 9.22
CA GLN A 203 -1.01 22.29 7.86
C GLN A 203 -2.42 22.89 7.79
N GLY A 204 -3.05 23.19 8.93
CA GLY A 204 -4.40 23.74 8.98
C GLY A 204 -5.48 22.80 8.46
N VAL A 205 -5.25 21.48 8.53
CA VAL A 205 -6.21 20.46 8.09
C VAL A 205 -6.98 19.90 9.29
N ALA A 206 -8.21 19.44 9.07
CA ALA A 206 -8.98 18.71 10.07
C ALA A 206 -9.05 17.24 9.70
N ILE A 207 -8.75 16.35 10.64
CA ILE A 207 -8.89 14.90 10.49
C ILE A 207 -10.31 14.50 10.84
N GLY A 208 -10.88 13.57 10.08
CA GLY A 208 -12.23 13.09 10.31
C GLY A 208 -12.40 11.62 9.98
N ARG A 209 -13.42 11.02 10.60
CA ARG A 209 -13.83 9.63 10.38
C ARG A 209 -13.81 9.26 8.90
N GLY A 210 -13.22 8.10 8.59
CA GLY A 210 -13.15 7.53 7.26
C GLY A 210 -12.06 8.12 6.36
N ASP A 211 -11.24 9.06 6.87
CA ASP A 211 -10.08 9.55 6.13
C ASP A 211 -9.06 8.43 5.89
N ILE A 212 -8.32 8.55 4.80
CA ILE A 212 -7.11 7.77 4.54
C ILE A 212 -5.92 8.71 4.71
N LEU A 213 -5.00 8.39 5.62
CA LEU A 213 -3.84 9.24 5.89
C LEU A 213 -2.65 8.82 5.05
N LEU A 214 -2.02 9.79 4.39
CA LEU A 214 -0.77 9.60 3.67
C LEU A 214 0.36 10.23 4.49
N ILE A 215 1.27 9.41 5.01
CA ILE A 215 2.38 9.83 5.86
C ILE A 215 3.63 9.96 5.00
N ARG A 216 4.05 11.20 4.73
CA ARG A 216 5.30 11.46 3.99
C ARG A 216 6.49 11.51 4.93
N THR A 217 7.35 10.53 4.79
CA THR A 217 8.65 10.40 5.47
C THR A 217 9.83 10.75 4.57
N GLY A 218 9.61 10.87 3.26
CA GLY A 218 10.63 11.16 2.25
C GLY A 218 11.54 9.99 1.90
N TRP A 219 11.30 8.80 2.46
CA TRP A 219 12.15 7.65 2.26
C TRP A 219 12.23 7.25 0.77
N TRP A 220 11.10 7.22 0.07
CA TRP A 220 11.07 6.92 -1.36
C TRP A 220 11.95 7.89 -2.17
N THR A 221 11.82 9.20 -1.90
CA THR A 221 12.67 10.23 -2.54
C THR A 221 14.15 9.97 -2.28
N ARG A 222 14.52 9.58 -1.06
CA ARG A 222 15.90 9.25 -0.70
C ARG A 222 16.39 7.99 -1.42
N PHE A 223 15.56 6.95 -1.49
CA PHE A 223 15.88 5.73 -2.23
C PHE A 223 16.15 6.02 -3.71
N LEU A 224 15.36 6.87 -4.36
CA LEU A 224 15.60 7.27 -5.76
C LEU A 224 16.94 8.00 -5.95
N GLN A 225 17.42 8.73 -4.94
CA GLN A 225 18.71 9.43 -4.99
C GLN A 225 19.91 8.50 -4.76
N THR A 226 19.77 7.50 -3.88
CA THR A 226 20.92 6.70 -3.42
C THR A 226 20.94 5.27 -3.96
N GLY A 227 19.80 4.73 -4.37
CA GLY A 227 19.60 3.30 -4.64
C GLY A 227 19.74 2.41 -3.40
N ASN A 228 19.85 2.98 -2.20
CA ASN A 228 20.09 2.24 -0.97
C ASN A 228 18.77 1.69 -0.40
N LYS A 229 18.54 0.40 -0.63
CA LYS A 229 17.35 -0.34 -0.16
C LYS A 229 17.27 -0.50 1.36
N THR A 230 18.37 -0.21 2.05
CA THR A 230 18.51 -0.34 3.51
C THR A 230 18.71 1.01 4.20
N GLU A 231 18.37 2.12 3.53
CA GLU A 231 18.51 3.46 4.12
C GLU A 231 17.77 3.52 5.46
N PRO A 232 18.49 3.74 6.59
CA PRO A 232 17.86 3.82 7.91
C PRO A 232 16.91 5.02 7.99
N TYR A 233 15.72 4.82 8.54
CA TYR A 233 14.64 5.81 8.51
C TYR A 233 13.86 5.86 9.82
N SER A 234 13.00 6.87 9.95
CA SER A 234 11.96 6.92 10.96
C SER A 234 10.57 6.68 10.36
N GLY A 235 9.72 6.00 11.10
CA GLY A 235 8.31 5.75 10.74
C GLY A 235 7.38 6.04 11.92
N LEU A 236 6.12 5.62 11.83
CA LEU A 236 5.16 5.76 12.93
C LEU A 236 5.60 4.94 14.15
N ASP A 237 5.56 5.56 15.34
CA ASP A 237 5.62 4.85 16.61
C ASP A 237 4.34 4.00 16.79
N TRP A 238 4.46 2.84 17.43
CA TRP A 238 3.32 1.95 17.66
C TRP A 238 2.16 2.59 18.43
N ARG A 239 2.43 3.61 19.26
CA ARG A 239 1.40 4.38 19.98
C ARG A 239 0.50 5.18 19.04
N CYS A 240 0.93 5.47 17.81
CA CYS A 240 0.10 6.10 16.79
C CYS A 240 -1.14 5.25 16.45
N ALA A 241 -1.13 3.94 16.72
CA ALA A 241 -2.33 3.10 16.55
C ALA A 241 -3.52 3.63 17.38
N GLN A 242 -3.30 4.08 18.62
CA GLN A 242 -4.38 4.66 19.42
C GLN A 242 -4.92 5.94 18.79
N TRP A 243 -4.03 6.81 18.32
CA TRP A 243 -4.43 8.07 17.68
C TRP A 243 -5.26 7.82 16.41
N LEU A 244 -4.89 6.82 15.60
CA LEU A 244 -5.65 6.42 14.41
C LEU A 244 -7.03 5.86 14.76
N HIS A 245 -7.12 5.08 15.84
CA HIS A 245 -8.37 4.53 16.35
C HIS A 245 -9.31 5.62 16.84
N ASP A 246 -8.81 6.56 17.65
CA ASP A 246 -9.56 7.68 18.22
C ASP A 246 -10.16 8.58 17.13
N HIS A 247 -9.47 8.71 15.99
CA HIS A 247 -9.90 9.50 14.83
C HIS A 247 -10.74 8.72 13.81
N GLU A 248 -11.00 7.43 14.05
CA GLU A 248 -11.75 6.54 13.14
C GLU A 248 -11.19 6.54 11.71
N ILE A 249 -9.86 6.46 11.59
CA ILE A 249 -9.15 6.42 10.30
C ILE A 249 -9.48 5.12 9.55
N ALA A 250 -9.70 5.22 8.24
CA ALA A 250 -10.05 4.07 7.41
C ALA A 250 -8.82 3.25 6.99
N ALA A 251 -7.71 3.91 6.65
CA ALA A 251 -6.45 3.27 6.26
C ALA A 251 -5.28 4.26 6.37
N VAL A 252 -4.06 3.76 6.39
CA VAL A 252 -2.84 4.57 6.39
C VAL A 252 -1.90 4.08 5.30
N ALA A 253 -1.30 5.00 4.55
CA ALA A 253 -0.22 4.68 3.63
C ALA A 253 1.00 5.59 3.84
N SER A 254 2.18 5.10 3.51
CA SER A 254 3.43 5.84 3.64
C SER A 254 4.38 5.58 2.47
N ASP A 255 5.35 6.47 2.31
CA ASP A 255 6.41 6.42 1.30
C ASP A 255 7.67 5.67 1.77
N ASN A 256 7.59 4.96 2.90
CA ASN A 256 8.66 4.09 3.41
C ASN A 256 8.30 2.60 3.24
N LEU A 257 9.12 1.72 3.80
CA LEU A 257 9.05 0.28 3.58
C LEU A 257 7.94 -0.43 4.34
N GLN A 258 7.49 0.12 5.47
CA GLN A 258 6.66 -0.62 6.43
C GLN A 258 5.71 0.25 7.26
N VAL A 259 5.52 1.52 6.90
CA VAL A 259 4.75 2.55 7.62
C VAL A 259 5.32 2.92 9.01
N GLU A 260 5.58 1.93 9.85
CA GLU A 260 6.11 2.06 11.21
C GLU A 260 7.63 2.20 11.27
N ASP A 261 8.11 2.68 12.42
CA ASP A 261 9.54 2.79 12.69
C ASP A 261 10.23 1.41 12.70
N PRO A 262 11.43 1.26 12.11
CA PRO A 262 12.16 0.00 12.12
C PRO A 262 12.66 -0.44 13.49
N VAL A 263 12.84 0.49 14.44
CA VAL A 263 13.18 0.14 15.82
C VAL A 263 11.90 -0.03 16.61
N SER A 264 11.65 -1.28 17.02
CA SER A 264 10.51 -1.58 17.87
C SER A 264 10.57 -0.80 19.19
N GLY A 265 9.49 -0.09 19.47
CA GLY A 265 9.28 0.55 20.77
C GLY A 265 8.89 -0.42 21.89
N VAL A 266 8.63 -1.70 21.57
CA VAL A 266 8.12 -2.72 22.49
C VAL A 266 9.13 -3.87 22.60
N GLU A 267 9.56 -4.17 23.82
CA GLU A 267 10.52 -5.23 24.07
C GLU A 267 10.00 -6.59 23.61
N GLY A 268 10.78 -7.28 22.77
CA GLY A 268 10.47 -8.63 22.30
C GLY A 268 9.36 -8.73 21.26
N VAL A 269 8.81 -7.60 20.77
CA VAL A 269 7.78 -7.58 19.74
C VAL A 269 8.34 -6.94 18.48
N PHE A 270 8.32 -7.67 17.37
CA PHE A 270 8.67 -7.14 16.06
C PHE A 270 7.42 -6.53 15.41
N LEU A 271 7.55 -5.34 14.84
CA LEU A 271 6.49 -4.60 14.17
C LEU A 271 5.18 -4.45 14.98
N PRO A 272 5.23 -3.91 16.22
CA PRO A 272 4.04 -3.76 17.05
C PRO A 272 2.94 -2.90 16.41
N PHE A 273 3.27 -1.92 15.57
CA PHE A 273 2.24 -1.12 14.92
C PHE A 273 1.45 -1.94 13.89
N HIS A 274 2.10 -2.78 13.08
CA HIS A 274 1.41 -3.70 12.17
C HIS A 274 0.46 -4.64 12.91
N LEU A 275 0.92 -5.21 14.03
CA LEU A 275 0.11 -6.13 14.82
C LEU A 275 -1.16 -5.45 15.35
N LEU A 276 -1.04 -4.24 15.89
CA LEU A 276 -2.18 -3.49 16.41
C LEU A 276 -3.13 -3.05 15.29
N THR A 277 -2.60 -2.56 14.18
CA THR A 277 -3.43 -2.02 13.09
C THR A 277 -4.12 -3.11 12.30
N LEU A 278 -3.40 -4.09 11.76
CA LEU A 278 -3.99 -5.13 10.91
C LEU A 278 -4.87 -6.09 11.71
N ARG A 279 -4.38 -6.64 12.82
CA ARG A 279 -5.11 -7.65 13.59
C ARG A 279 -6.12 -7.05 14.56
N ASP A 280 -5.72 -6.16 15.47
CA ASP A 280 -6.63 -5.70 16.52
C ASP A 280 -7.65 -4.68 15.98
N MET A 281 -7.17 -3.70 15.22
CA MET A 281 -7.98 -2.58 14.74
C MET A 281 -8.72 -2.88 13.43
N GLY A 282 -8.20 -3.77 12.59
CA GLY A 282 -8.73 -4.02 11.24
C GLY A 282 -8.42 -2.88 10.26
N LEU A 283 -7.27 -2.22 10.42
CA LEU A 283 -6.81 -1.10 9.61
C LEU A 283 -5.72 -1.53 8.62
N MET A 284 -5.95 -1.28 7.33
CA MET A 284 -5.02 -1.62 6.25
C MET A 284 -3.86 -0.62 6.13
N LEU A 285 -2.71 -1.15 5.73
CA LEU A 285 -1.45 -0.40 5.57
C LEU A 285 -1.01 -0.35 4.11
N GLY A 286 -0.56 0.82 3.66
CA GLY A 286 0.01 1.01 2.33
C GLY A 286 1.49 1.40 2.41
N GLU A 287 2.32 0.71 1.65
CA GLU A 287 3.79 0.88 1.67
C GLU A 287 4.30 1.32 0.30
N TYR A 288 5.44 2.02 0.27
CA TYR A 288 6.11 2.50 -0.95
C TYR A 288 5.25 3.40 -1.85
N TRP A 289 4.48 4.32 -1.29
CA TRP A 289 3.73 5.30 -2.09
C TRP A 289 4.65 6.47 -2.50
N ASP A 290 4.57 6.95 -3.74
CA ASP A 290 5.26 8.18 -4.13
C ASP A 290 4.42 9.41 -3.78
N LEU A 291 4.81 10.09 -2.69
CA LEU A 291 4.12 11.28 -2.21
C LEU A 291 4.80 12.58 -2.66
N THR A 292 5.85 12.50 -3.49
CA THR A 292 6.75 13.64 -3.79
C THR A 292 6.03 14.78 -4.50
N ALA A 293 5.36 14.48 -5.62
CA ALA A 293 4.70 15.49 -6.44
C ALA A 293 3.47 16.09 -5.73
N LEU A 294 2.68 15.24 -5.07
CA LEU A 294 1.53 15.67 -4.27
C LEU A 294 1.96 16.62 -3.14
N ALA A 295 3.01 16.27 -2.39
CA ALA A 295 3.50 17.10 -1.29
C ALA A 295 4.04 18.44 -1.75
N ALA A 296 4.71 18.49 -2.91
CA ALA A 296 5.14 19.76 -3.50
C ALA A 296 3.94 20.65 -3.86
N ASP A 297 2.87 20.07 -4.41
CA ASP A 297 1.65 20.80 -4.76
C ASP A 297 0.88 21.27 -3.52
N CYS A 298 0.68 20.42 -2.51
CA CYS A 298 0.06 20.78 -1.23
C CYS A 298 0.83 21.91 -0.52
N ALA A 299 2.16 21.91 -0.58
CA ALA A 299 2.96 22.99 -0.02
C ALA A 299 2.80 24.31 -0.77
N ALA A 300 2.52 24.26 -2.08
CA ALA A 300 2.37 25.45 -2.92
C ALA A 300 0.99 26.12 -2.76
N ASP A 301 -0.08 25.36 -2.53
CA ASP A 301 -1.45 25.90 -2.41
C ASP A 301 -2.06 25.82 -1.00
N GLY A 302 -1.40 25.13 -0.06
CA GLY A 302 -1.87 24.95 1.31
C GLY A 302 -3.01 23.93 1.47
N VAL A 303 -3.34 23.16 0.42
CA VAL A 303 -4.44 22.19 0.43
C VAL A 303 -3.89 20.78 0.57
N TYR A 304 -4.08 20.18 1.75
CA TYR A 304 -3.58 18.85 2.12
C TYR A 304 -4.65 17.75 2.13
N GLU A 305 -5.90 18.09 1.78
CA GLU A 305 -7.01 17.15 1.64
C GLU A 305 -7.45 17.03 0.18
N PHE A 306 -7.77 15.82 -0.26
CA PHE A 306 -8.08 15.50 -1.65
C PHE A 306 -8.99 14.28 -1.75
N GLN A 307 -9.56 14.04 -2.93
CA GLN A 307 -10.13 12.73 -3.22
C GLN A 307 -8.99 11.74 -3.46
N LEU A 308 -9.02 10.61 -2.76
CA LEU A 308 -8.11 9.49 -3.00
C LEU A 308 -8.89 8.30 -3.55
N ILE A 309 -8.35 7.69 -4.61
CA ILE A 309 -8.86 6.47 -5.25
C ILE A 309 -7.72 5.47 -5.29
N ALA A 310 -7.83 4.37 -4.55
CA ALA A 310 -6.75 3.40 -4.40
C ALA A 310 -7.23 1.93 -4.37
N PRO A 311 -8.06 1.48 -5.32
CA PRO A 311 -8.58 0.12 -5.32
C PRO A 311 -7.45 -0.91 -5.49
N PRO A 312 -7.47 -2.04 -4.75
CA PRO A 312 -6.58 -3.16 -5.00
C PRO A 312 -6.97 -3.92 -6.28
N LEU A 313 -6.02 -4.68 -6.84
CA LEU A 313 -6.34 -5.74 -7.77
C LEU A 313 -7.07 -6.88 -7.06
N ARG A 314 -7.98 -7.53 -7.78
CA ARG A 314 -8.85 -8.59 -7.24
C ARG A 314 -8.20 -9.98 -7.29
N PHE A 315 -7.02 -10.12 -6.69
CA PHE A 315 -6.42 -11.44 -6.52
C PHE A 315 -7.13 -12.20 -5.40
N VAL A 316 -7.95 -13.19 -5.77
CA VAL A 316 -8.74 -13.98 -4.80
C VAL A 316 -7.82 -14.72 -3.83
N GLY A 317 -8.03 -14.50 -2.53
CA GLY A 317 -7.26 -15.12 -1.46
C GLY A 317 -5.84 -14.55 -1.30
N ALA A 318 -5.53 -13.42 -1.93
CA ALA A 318 -4.25 -12.75 -1.72
C ALA A 318 -4.24 -11.96 -0.42
N VAL A 319 -3.07 -11.87 0.21
CA VAL A 319 -2.85 -11.16 1.47
C VAL A 319 -2.47 -9.68 1.31
N GLY A 320 -2.66 -9.13 0.11
CA GLY A 320 -2.34 -7.77 -0.26
C GLY A 320 -2.43 -7.59 -1.77
N SER A 321 -2.19 -6.39 -2.26
CA SER A 321 -2.18 -6.11 -3.70
C SER A 321 -1.26 -4.95 -4.04
N PRO A 322 -0.56 -5.00 -5.18
CA PRO A 322 -0.02 -3.79 -5.78
C PRO A 322 -1.15 -2.82 -6.13
N VAL A 323 -0.87 -1.52 -6.08
CA VAL A 323 -1.81 -0.46 -6.46
C VAL A 323 -1.09 0.68 -7.16
N ASN A 324 -1.84 1.44 -7.97
CA ASN A 324 -1.43 2.74 -8.45
C ASN A 324 -2.45 3.78 -7.95
N PRO A 325 -2.30 4.26 -6.70
CA PRO A 325 -3.26 5.17 -6.09
C PRO A 325 -3.27 6.52 -6.81
N ILE A 326 -4.42 7.18 -6.83
CA ILE A 326 -4.59 8.48 -7.47
C ILE A 326 -5.18 9.47 -6.47
N ALA A 327 -4.46 10.56 -6.23
CA ALA A 327 -5.01 11.74 -5.55
C ALA A 327 -5.53 12.75 -6.60
N ILE A 328 -6.71 13.31 -6.33
CA ILE A 328 -7.35 14.33 -7.19
C ILE A 328 -7.71 15.55 -6.34
N LYS A 329 -7.22 16.73 -6.77
CA LYS A 329 -7.48 18.06 -6.17
C LYS A 329 -8.23 18.97 -7.14
#